data_AF-A0A388LVX8-F1
#
_entry.id   AF-A0A388LVX8-F1
#
_cell.length_a   1.000
_cell.length_b   1.000
_cell.length_c   1.000
_cell.angle_alpha   90.00
_cell.angle_beta   90.00
_cell.angle_gamma   90.00
#
_symmetry.space_group_name_H-M   'P 1'
#
loop_
_entity.id
_entity.type
_entity.pdbx_description
1 polymer ?
#
loop_
_entity_poly.entity_id
_entity_poly.type
_entity_poly.pdbx_seq_one_letter_code
_entity_poly.pdbx_strand_id
1 'polypeptide(L)'
;MPRIILGSASQTRQAILREMGYHNFIIMKPDIDEAAIRRDKAEDLVMALAEAKADALLARLSNSPSPFQEDDDDDEDGDGGGRGGRGGRGGRGGGEDEAGEEEKRKEVVGTVVSVSDAAPDLPRGRRRRRHVSSVPCLLITADQVVMHEGVIREKPRTPAEARQFIDGYGRSPACTVGAVLVTDLRTGFRKGGVDKAEVYFHPIPPQVVEQLIQEGSVFWAAGGLLVEHPLVSPLVEAMVGTLDSVMGLPKALTSSLIDDVLSHSSSSSRSSACLPVCPKR
;
A
#
# COMPACT_ATOMS: atom_id res chain seq x y z
N MET A 1 -10.00 -13.10 -3.27
CA MET A 1 -9.44 -11.74 -3.47
C MET A 1 -8.00 -11.87 -3.98
N PRO A 2 -7.49 -10.94 -4.80
CA PRO A 2 -6.10 -10.97 -5.26
C PRO A 2 -5.13 -10.75 -4.09
N ARG A 3 -3.90 -11.26 -4.23
CA ARG A 3 -2.79 -10.89 -3.34
C ARG A 3 -2.31 -9.50 -3.73
N ILE A 4 -2.13 -8.60 -2.76
CA ILE A 4 -1.70 -7.23 -3.02
C ILE A 4 -0.27 -7.02 -2.54
N ILE A 5 0.52 -6.35 -3.38
CA ILE A 5 1.75 -5.67 -2.99
C ILE A 5 1.46 -4.17 -3.02
N LEU A 6 1.58 -3.49 -1.88
CA LEU A 6 1.53 -2.04 -1.79
C LEU A 6 2.94 -1.47 -1.98
N GLY A 7 3.16 -0.83 -3.13
CA GLY A 7 4.39 -0.16 -3.52
C GLY A 7 4.60 1.20 -2.85
N SER A 8 4.33 1.31 -1.55
CA SER A 8 4.35 2.57 -0.79
C SER A 8 4.62 2.33 0.69
N ALA A 9 5.43 3.20 1.30
CA ALA A 9 5.66 3.19 2.75
C ALA A 9 4.64 4.01 3.56
N SER A 10 3.72 4.75 2.92
CA SER A 10 2.71 5.58 3.59
C SER A 10 1.81 4.74 4.51
N GLN A 11 1.77 5.08 5.79
CA GLN A 11 0.87 4.44 6.78
C GLN A 11 -0.60 4.71 6.45
N THR A 12 -0.90 5.90 5.95
CA THR A 12 -2.24 6.31 5.51
C THR A 12 -2.77 5.40 4.40
N ARG A 13 -1.97 5.17 3.36
CA ARG A 13 -2.35 4.24 2.26
C ARG A 13 -2.52 2.81 2.75
N GLN A 14 -1.72 2.37 3.73
CA GLN A 14 -1.88 1.07 4.36
C GLN A 14 -3.21 0.96 5.11
N ALA A 15 -3.59 1.98 5.88
CA ALA A 15 -4.86 2.01 6.62
C ALA A 15 -6.05 1.96 5.66
N ILE A 16 -6.05 2.80 4.62
CA ILE A 16 -7.11 2.81 3.60
C ILE A 16 -7.25 1.45 2.92
N LEU A 17 -6.14 0.81 2.56
CA LEU A 17 -6.17 -0.49 1.90
C LEU A 17 -6.76 -1.58 2.82
N ARG A 18 -6.50 -1.52 4.14
CA ARG A 18 -7.17 -2.38 5.13
C ARG A 18 -8.66 -2.11 5.24
N GLU A 19 -9.07 -0.84 5.23
CA GLU A 19 -10.50 -0.46 5.23
C GLU A 19 -11.23 -0.95 3.97
N MET A 20 -10.53 -1.09 2.85
CA MET A 20 -11.05 -1.70 1.63
C MET A 20 -11.17 -3.24 1.70
N GLY A 21 -10.81 -3.87 2.83
CA GLY A 21 -10.89 -5.32 3.05
C GLY A 21 -9.62 -6.10 2.72
N TYR A 22 -8.55 -5.42 2.30
CA TYR A 22 -7.27 -6.06 2.05
C TYR A 22 -6.42 -6.03 3.33
N HIS A 23 -6.50 -7.10 4.13
CA HIS A 23 -5.76 -7.18 5.39
C HIS A 23 -4.36 -7.82 5.25
N ASN A 24 -4.18 -8.67 4.23
CA ASN A 24 -2.96 -9.47 4.02
C ASN A 24 -2.21 -9.02 2.75
N PHE A 25 -1.65 -7.81 2.78
CA PHE A 25 -0.81 -7.28 1.69
C PHE A 25 0.65 -7.14 2.11
N ILE A 26 1.54 -7.19 1.14
CA ILE A 26 2.98 -6.98 1.33
C ILE A 26 3.31 -5.52 1.07
N ILE A 27 4.13 -4.91 1.92
CA ILE A 27 4.62 -3.55 1.72
C ILE A 27 5.98 -3.61 1.03
N MET A 28 6.13 -2.88 -0.07
CA MET A 28 7.42 -2.73 -0.74
C MET A 28 7.68 -1.25 -0.98
N LYS A 29 8.74 -0.71 -0.35
CA LYS A 29 9.17 0.66 -0.60
C LYS A 29 9.89 0.73 -1.96
N PRO A 30 9.46 1.60 -2.89
CA PRO A 30 10.19 1.89 -4.12
C PRO A 30 11.45 2.68 -3.79
N ASP A 31 12.52 2.39 -4.51
CA ASP A 31 13.78 3.11 -4.43
C ASP A 31 13.95 3.92 -5.71
N ILE A 32 13.51 5.18 -5.67
CA ILE A 32 13.55 6.10 -6.81
C ILE A 32 13.96 7.50 -6.34
N ASP A 33 14.63 8.24 -7.22
CA ASP A 33 14.84 9.67 -7.05
C ASP A 33 13.62 10.44 -7.58
N GLU A 34 12.62 10.65 -6.73
CA GLU A 34 11.40 11.40 -7.07
C GLU A 34 11.73 12.83 -7.56
N ALA A 35 12.85 13.42 -7.11
CA ALA A 35 13.23 14.79 -7.47
C ALA A 35 13.72 14.93 -8.92
N ALA A 36 14.20 13.84 -9.53
CA ALA A 36 14.61 13.79 -10.93
C ALA A 36 13.42 13.74 -11.90
N ILE A 37 12.22 13.40 -11.42
CA ILE A 37 11.01 13.28 -12.24
C ILE A 37 10.19 14.56 -12.08
N ARG A 38 10.07 15.31 -13.17
CA ARG A 38 9.34 16.57 -13.22
C ARG A 38 8.44 16.64 -14.45
N ARG A 39 7.27 17.25 -14.27
CA ARG A 39 6.26 17.54 -15.30
C ARG A 39 5.60 18.87 -14.97
N ASP A 40 5.09 19.55 -15.99
CA ASP A 40 4.45 20.86 -15.83
C ASP A 40 3.06 20.76 -15.19
N LYS A 41 2.33 19.68 -15.49
CA LYS A 41 1.00 19.40 -14.95
C LYS A 41 1.09 18.43 -13.78
N ALA A 42 0.31 18.69 -12.74
CA ALA A 42 0.29 17.88 -11.54
C ALA A 42 -0.13 16.43 -11.85
N GLU A 43 -1.13 16.24 -12.71
CA GLU A 43 -1.64 14.93 -13.14
C GLU A 43 -0.56 14.09 -13.82
N ASP A 44 0.18 14.71 -14.74
CA ASP A 44 1.28 14.07 -15.46
C ASP A 44 2.43 13.73 -14.50
N LEU A 45 2.71 14.61 -13.53
CA LEU A 45 3.73 14.40 -12.51
C LEU A 45 3.41 13.18 -11.66
N VAL A 46 2.21 13.13 -11.06
CA VAL A 46 1.86 12.04 -10.15
C VAL A 46 1.72 10.69 -10.87
N MET A 47 1.24 10.69 -12.13
CA MET A 47 1.21 9.48 -12.93
C MET A 47 2.63 8.97 -13.23
N ALA A 48 3.53 9.86 -13.67
CA ALA A 48 4.93 9.50 -13.95
C ALA A 48 5.66 8.99 -12.69
N LEU A 49 5.37 9.56 -11.51
CA LEU A 49 5.92 9.09 -10.24
C LEU A 49 5.37 7.71 -9.86
N ALA A 50 4.06 7.47 -10.03
CA ALA A 50 3.47 6.15 -9.78
C ALA A 50 4.06 5.08 -10.72
N GLU A 51 4.20 5.39 -12.01
CA GLU A 51 4.84 4.50 -13.00
C GLU A 51 6.29 4.18 -12.66
N ALA A 52 7.09 5.20 -12.32
CA ALA A 52 8.49 5.01 -11.93
C ALA A 52 8.63 4.13 -10.68
N LYS A 53 7.73 4.29 -9.69
CA LYS A 53 7.67 3.41 -8.51
C LYS A 53 7.39 1.97 -8.91
N ALA A 54 6.43 1.76 -9.81
CA ALA A 54 6.11 0.42 -10.29
C ALA A 54 7.30 -0.21 -11.01
N ASP A 55 7.95 0.51 -11.92
CA ASP A 55 9.09 0.01 -12.68
C ASP A 55 10.27 -0.37 -11.79
N ALA A 56 10.61 0.46 -10.80
CA ALA A 56 11.67 0.17 -9.84
C ALA A 56 11.37 -1.11 -9.02
N LEU A 57 10.12 -1.29 -8.60
CA LEU A 57 9.70 -2.47 -7.84
C LEU A 57 9.66 -3.73 -8.70
N LEU A 58 9.22 -3.62 -9.95
CA LEU A 58 9.17 -4.73 -10.89
C LEU A 58 10.57 -5.24 -11.26
N ALA A 59 11.54 -4.33 -11.48
CA ALA A 59 12.94 -4.68 -11.67
C ALA A 59 13.54 -5.42 -10.46
N ARG A 60 13.07 -5.10 -9.25
CA ARG A 60 13.49 -5.83 -8.03
C ARG A 60 12.84 -7.20 -7.94
N LEU A 61 11.55 -7.31 -8.24
CA LEU A 61 10.78 -8.58 -8.21
C LEU A 61 11.23 -9.58 -9.28
N SER A 62 11.75 -9.13 -10.42
CA SER A 62 12.32 -10.04 -11.42
C SER A 62 13.58 -10.76 -10.93
N ASN A 63 14.25 -10.22 -9.91
CA ASN A 63 15.55 -10.66 -9.41
C ASN A 63 15.48 -11.47 -8.10
N SER A 64 14.30 -11.63 -7.49
CA SER A 64 14.11 -12.36 -6.23
C SER A 64 13.13 -13.54 -6.36
N PRO A 65 13.20 -14.56 -5.49
CA PRO A 65 12.12 -15.54 -5.36
C PRO A 65 10.80 -14.85 -4.95
N SER A 66 9.67 -15.49 -5.27
CA SER A 66 8.32 -14.99 -4.98
C SER A 66 8.21 -14.57 -3.50
N PRO A 67 7.72 -13.36 -3.18
CA PRO A 67 7.57 -12.88 -1.80
C PRO A 67 6.46 -13.62 -1.03
N PHE A 68 5.77 -14.52 -1.73
CA PHE A 68 4.77 -15.40 -1.20
C PHE A 68 5.32 -16.82 -1.21
N GLN A 69 5.76 -17.29 -0.05
CA GLN A 69 5.91 -18.72 0.21
C GLN A 69 4.50 -19.30 0.33
N GLU A 70 4.23 -20.35 -0.44
CA GLU A 70 3.06 -21.19 -0.21
C GLU A 70 3.44 -22.05 1.00
N ASP A 71 2.69 -21.91 2.09
CA ASP A 71 2.72 -22.91 3.16
C ASP A 71 2.13 -24.16 2.50
N ASP A 72 3.00 -25.05 2.01
CA ASP A 72 2.58 -26.40 1.67
C ASP A 72 2.12 -27.00 3.00
N ASP A 73 0.79 -27.14 3.16
CA ASP A 73 0.22 -27.99 4.19
C ASP A 73 0.81 -29.39 3.93
N ASP A 74 1.84 -29.75 4.71
CA ASP A 74 2.33 -31.11 4.78
C ASP A 74 1.15 -31.97 5.24
N ASP A 75 0.50 -32.64 4.29
CA ASP A 75 -0.36 -33.79 4.54
C ASP A 75 0.50 -34.83 5.29
N GLU A 76 0.50 -34.79 6.62
CA GLU A 76 1.01 -35.86 7.46
C GLU A 76 0.07 -37.08 7.30
N ASP A 77 0.30 -37.86 6.24
CA ASP A 77 -0.08 -39.25 6.16
C ASP A 77 0.68 -40.03 7.24
N GLY A 78 0.02 -40.22 8.39
CA GLY A 78 0.54 -40.96 9.54
C GLY A 78 -0.49 -41.90 10.17
N ASP A 79 -0.88 -42.95 9.45
CA ASP A 79 -1.51 -44.15 10.01
C ASP A 79 -0.52 -44.88 10.95
N GLY A 80 -0.97 -45.25 12.15
CA GLY A 80 -0.16 -46.05 13.08
C GLY A 80 -0.64 -46.03 14.53
N GLY A 81 -1.65 -46.85 14.83
CA GLY A 81 -2.19 -47.03 16.18
C GLY A 81 -1.23 -47.67 17.21
N GLY A 82 -1.52 -47.45 18.50
CA GLY A 82 -0.80 -48.12 19.59
C GLY A 82 -1.37 -47.80 20.98
N ARG A 83 -1.94 -48.81 21.64
CA ARG A 83 -2.58 -48.78 22.96
C ARG A 83 -1.58 -48.58 24.12
N GLY A 84 -2.07 -47.97 25.19
CA GLY A 84 -1.84 -48.47 26.57
C GLY A 84 -1.08 -47.55 27.53
N GLY A 85 -1.59 -47.43 28.76
CA GLY A 85 -0.78 -46.98 29.91
C GLY A 85 -1.52 -46.17 30.98
N ARG A 86 -1.95 -46.84 32.05
CA ARG A 86 -2.47 -46.26 33.29
C ARG A 86 -1.39 -45.49 34.08
N GLY A 87 -1.83 -44.52 34.90
CA GLY A 87 -1.34 -44.37 36.27
C GLY A 87 -0.92 -42.96 36.70
N GLY A 88 -1.39 -42.51 37.87
CA GLY A 88 -0.72 -41.46 38.65
C GLY A 88 -1.65 -40.47 39.38
N ARG A 89 -1.85 -40.67 40.68
CA ARG A 89 -2.54 -39.76 41.63
C ARG A 89 -1.58 -38.68 42.18
N GLY A 90 -2.18 -37.58 42.67
CA GLY A 90 -1.64 -36.66 43.69
C GLY A 90 -1.37 -35.26 43.13
N GLY A 91 -1.69 -34.14 43.77
CA GLY A 91 -2.14 -33.82 45.13
C GLY A 91 -2.61 -32.35 45.19
N ARG A 92 -3.04 -31.92 46.38
CA ARG A 92 -3.83 -30.71 46.72
C ARG A 92 -3.04 -29.38 46.78
N GLY A 93 -3.80 -28.27 46.75
CA GLY A 93 -3.52 -26.92 47.28
C GLY A 93 -3.77 -25.85 46.21
N GLY A 94 -4.50 -24.74 46.37
CA GLY A 94 -5.08 -24.01 47.52
C GLY A 94 -4.77 -22.51 47.33
N GLY A 95 -5.78 -21.62 47.34
CA GLY A 95 -5.71 -20.14 47.22
C GLY A 95 -6.14 -19.65 45.82
N GLU A 96 -7.32 -19.06 45.59
CA GLU A 96 -7.79 -17.71 45.98
C GLU A 96 -6.78 -16.62 45.59
N ASP A 97 -7.03 -15.90 44.50
CA ASP A 97 -7.26 -14.44 44.52
C ASP A 97 -7.56 -13.87 43.12
N GLU A 98 -8.71 -13.20 43.08
CA GLU A 98 -9.13 -11.99 42.35
C GLU A 98 -8.81 -11.75 40.85
N ALA A 99 -9.91 -11.53 40.13
CA ALA A 99 -10.01 -11.02 38.78
C ALA A 99 -9.78 -9.50 38.71
N GLY A 100 -9.20 -9.03 37.62
CA GLY A 100 -9.16 -7.62 37.24
C GLY A 100 -8.40 -7.43 35.94
N GLU A 101 -9.13 -7.20 34.86
CA GLU A 101 -8.70 -7.19 33.46
C GLU A 101 -7.65 -6.11 33.14
N GLU A 102 -6.55 -6.51 32.51
CA GLU A 102 -5.61 -5.61 31.84
C GLU A 102 -5.71 -5.84 30.32
N GLU A 103 -6.39 -4.93 29.64
CA GLU A 103 -6.66 -4.98 28.20
C GLU A 103 -5.37 -4.73 27.40
N LYS A 104 -4.70 -5.83 27.05
CA LYS A 104 -3.46 -5.83 26.28
C LYS A 104 -3.73 -5.46 24.82
N ARG A 105 -3.38 -4.24 24.42
CA ARG A 105 -3.29 -3.81 23.00
C ARG A 105 -2.43 -4.80 22.22
N LYS A 106 -3.03 -5.55 21.29
CA LYS A 106 -2.31 -6.39 20.33
C LYS A 106 -1.68 -5.50 19.26
N GLU A 107 -0.38 -5.32 19.38
CA GLU A 107 0.48 -4.78 18.34
C GLU A 107 0.61 -5.83 17.23
N VAL A 108 -0.03 -5.60 16.08
CA VAL A 108 0.14 -6.46 14.89
C VAL A 108 1.33 -5.93 14.11
N VAL A 109 2.49 -6.51 14.36
CA VAL A 109 3.73 -6.25 13.63
C VAL A 109 3.55 -6.71 12.18
N GLY A 110 3.49 -5.75 11.26
CA GLY A 110 3.65 -6.05 9.83
C GLY A 110 5.08 -6.52 9.58
N THR A 111 5.24 -7.67 8.92
CA THR A 111 6.55 -8.21 8.56
C THR A 111 7.26 -7.25 7.59
N VAL A 112 8.20 -6.47 8.12
CA VAL A 112 9.18 -5.72 7.33
C VAL A 112 10.30 -6.70 6.99
N VAL A 113 10.41 -7.09 5.72
CA VAL A 113 11.51 -7.96 5.28
C VAL A 113 12.73 -7.07 4.99
N SER A 114 13.71 -7.06 5.90
CA SER A 114 15.07 -6.58 5.65
C SER A 114 15.98 -7.80 5.50
N VAL A 115 16.68 -7.93 4.38
CA VAL A 115 17.65 -9.01 4.14
C VAL A 115 19.06 -8.44 4.13
N SER A 116 19.85 -8.85 5.10
CA SER A 116 21.29 -8.58 5.24
C SER A 116 22.11 -9.61 4.46
N ASP A 117 23.20 -9.13 3.84
CA ASP A 117 24.13 -9.89 3.00
C ASP A 117 24.85 -11.01 3.76
N ALA A 118 24.70 -12.24 3.25
CA ALA A 118 25.71 -13.30 3.36
C ALA A 118 25.41 -14.39 2.32
N ALA A 119 26.25 -14.50 1.29
CA ALA A 119 26.18 -15.59 0.31
C ALA A 119 26.98 -16.81 0.80
N PRO A 120 26.43 -18.02 0.67
CA PRO A 120 27.24 -19.18 0.35
C PRO A 120 26.84 -19.83 -0.98
N ASP A 121 27.85 -20.44 -1.57
CA ASP A 121 27.97 -21.02 -2.92
C ASP A 121 26.85 -22.00 -3.31
N LEU A 122 26.32 -21.91 -4.54
CA LEU A 122 25.20 -22.72 -5.05
C LEU A 122 25.64 -23.62 -6.22
N PRO A 123 25.33 -24.93 -6.22
CA PRO A 123 25.61 -25.78 -7.37
C PRO A 123 24.59 -25.56 -8.50
N ARG A 124 25.08 -25.63 -9.74
CA ARG A 124 24.29 -25.46 -10.98
C ARG A 124 23.33 -26.63 -11.20
N GLY A 125 22.02 -26.37 -11.30
CA GLY A 125 21.09 -27.38 -11.82
C GLY A 125 19.59 -27.06 -11.74
N ARG A 126 18.93 -27.08 -12.91
CA ARG A 126 17.48 -27.07 -13.21
C ARG A 126 16.75 -25.71 -13.13
N ARG A 127 16.41 -25.19 -14.31
CA ARG A 127 15.40 -24.13 -14.49
C ARG A 127 14.09 -24.60 -13.84
N ARG A 128 13.77 -24.05 -12.67
CA ARG A 128 12.46 -24.26 -12.03
C ARG A 128 11.37 -23.76 -13.00
N ARG A 129 10.47 -24.65 -13.42
CA ARG A 129 9.20 -24.23 -14.02
C ARG A 129 8.52 -23.36 -12.98
N ARG A 130 8.28 -22.07 -13.29
CA ARG A 130 7.54 -21.18 -12.41
C ARG A 130 6.14 -21.78 -12.26
N HIS A 131 5.83 -22.29 -11.07
CA HIS A 131 4.46 -22.59 -10.70
C HIS A 131 3.72 -21.24 -10.70
N VAL A 132 2.75 -21.07 -11.60
CA VAL A 132 1.96 -19.85 -11.67
C VAL A 132 0.85 -20.03 -10.65
N SER A 133 0.96 -19.39 -9.49
CA SER A 133 -0.10 -19.34 -8.50
C SER A 133 -1.42 -18.94 -9.18
N SER A 134 -2.50 -19.66 -8.87
CA SER A 134 -3.83 -19.41 -9.47
C SER A 134 -4.46 -18.12 -8.97
N VAL A 135 -4.00 -17.60 -7.83
CA VAL A 135 -4.47 -16.34 -7.25
C VAL A 135 -3.72 -15.18 -7.91
N PRO A 136 -4.43 -14.22 -8.55
CA PRO A 136 -3.79 -13.03 -9.12
C PRO A 136 -3.00 -12.26 -8.06
N CYS A 137 -1.82 -11.77 -8.43
CA CYS A 137 -1.04 -10.87 -7.59
C CYS A 137 -0.93 -9.50 -8.27
N LEU A 138 -1.37 -8.46 -7.57
CA LEU A 138 -1.38 -7.08 -8.04
C LEU A 138 -0.35 -6.24 -7.29
N LEU A 139 0.38 -5.39 -8.01
CA LEU A 139 1.18 -4.31 -7.46
C LEU A 139 0.39 -3.01 -7.57
N ILE A 140 0.18 -2.33 -6.43
CA ILE A 140 -0.46 -1.02 -6.36
C ILE A 140 0.60 0.00 -6.00
N THR A 141 0.79 1.00 -6.86
CA THR A 141 1.66 2.16 -6.61
C THR A 141 0.85 3.43 -6.69
N ALA A 142 1.26 4.45 -5.95
CA ALA A 142 0.55 5.71 -5.90
C ALA A 142 1.49 6.87 -5.59
N ASP A 143 1.13 8.04 -6.10
CA ASP A 143 1.76 9.30 -5.78
C ASP A 143 0.74 10.42 -5.61
N GLN A 144 1.08 11.47 -4.87
CA GLN A 144 0.18 12.59 -4.61
C GLN A 144 0.96 13.87 -4.34
N VAL A 145 0.44 14.97 -4.88
CA VAL A 145 0.87 16.34 -4.59
C VAL A 145 -0.33 17.20 -4.17
N VAL A 146 -0.05 18.37 -3.61
CA VAL A 146 -1.06 19.41 -3.36
C VAL A 146 -0.85 20.57 -4.33
N MET A 147 -1.89 20.97 -5.03
CA MET A 147 -1.96 22.21 -5.78
C MET A 147 -2.51 23.32 -4.90
N HIS A 148 -1.84 24.47 -4.90
CA HIS A 148 -2.30 25.67 -4.21
C HIS A 148 -1.87 26.91 -4.99
N GLU A 149 -2.82 27.77 -5.36
CA GLU A 149 -2.58 28.99 -6.16
C GLU A 149 -1.74 28.73 -7.42
N GLY A 150 -2.01 27.61 -8.11
CA GLY A 150 -1.30 27.21 -9.33
C GLY A 150 0.09 26.59 -9.11
N VAL A 151 0.52 26.40 -7.87
CA VAL A 151 1.83 25.83 -7.52
C VAL A 151 1.67 24.40 -7.00
N ILE A 152 2.50 23.49 -7.52
CA ILE A 152 2.65 22.12 -7.01
C ILE A 152 3.46 22.16 -5.71
N ARG A 153 2.90 21.58 -4.65
CA ARG A 153 3.51 21.39 -3.33
C ARG A 153 3.67 19.90 -3.05
N GLU A 154 4.93 19.45 -3.07
CA GLU A 154 5.32 18.14 -2.54
C GLU A 154 5.37 18.20 -0.99
N LYS A 155 6.00 17.21 -0.35
CA LYS A 155 6.21 17.25 1.11
C LYS A 155 7.16 18.41 1.46
N PRO A 156 6.84 19.23 2.47
CA PRO A 156 7.74 20.29 2.90
C PRO A 156 9.06 19.69 3.41
N ARG A 157 10.17 20.36 3.13
CA ARG A 157 11.53 19.95 3.54
C ARG A 157 12.03 20.72 4.75
N THR A 158 11.41 21.87 5.04
CA THR A 158 11.82 22.75 6.14
C THR A 158 10.62 23.27 6.93
N PRO A 159 10.78 23.62 8.20
CA PRO A 159 9.74 24.29 8.99
C PRO A 159 9.21 25.58 8.37
N ALA A 160 10.07 26.36 7.69
CA ALA A 160 9.66 27.59 7.02
C ALA A 160 8.71 27.31 5.85
N GLU A 161 9.03 26.29 5.05
CA GLU A 161 8.19 25.85 3.95
C GLU A 161 6.85 25.25 4.45
N ALA A 162 6.89 24.41 5.48
CA ALA A 162 5.68 23.87 6.10
C ALA A 162 4.75 25.00 6.60
N ARG A 163 5.31 26.01 7.27
CA ARG A 163 4.56 27.18 7.74
C ARG A 163 3.91 27.93 6.58
N GLN A 164 4.68 28.21 5.52
CA GLN A 164 4.17 28.88 4.32
C GLN A 164 3.03 28.08 3.67
N PHE A 165 3.16 26.75 3.63
CA PHE A 165 2.15 25.90 3.02
C PHE A 165 0.85 25.94 3.80
N ILE A 166 0.92 25.64 5.10
CA ILE A 166 -0.25 25.49 5.97
C ILE A 166 -0.97 26.83 6.14
N ASP A 167 -0.24 27.92 6.39
CA ASP A 167 -0.81 29.27 6.49
C ASP A 167 -1.56 29.69 5.21
N GLY A 168 -1.09 29.23 4.04
CA GLY A 168 -1.75 29.50 2.76
C GLY A 168 -3.16 28.93 2.66
N TYR A 169 -3.42 27.76 3.27
CA TYR A 169 -4.68 27.04 3.08
C TYR A 169 -5.90 27.74 3.69
N GLY A 170 -5.70 28.67 4.63
CA GLY A 170 -6.78 29.53 5.15
C GLY A 170 -7.19 30.67 4.21
N ARG A 171 -6.44 30.92 3.11
CA ARG A 171 -6.74 31.97 2.13
C ARG A 171 -7.30 31.43 0.82
N SER A 172 -6.87 30.24 0.43
CA SER A 172 -7.31 29.57 -0.80
C SER A 172 -7.31 28.05 -0.61
N PRO A 173 -8.19 27.32 -1.30
CA PRO A 173 -8.33 25.89 -1.10
C PRO A 173 -7.05 25.14 -1.49
N ALA A 174 -6.79 24.06 -0.75
CA ALA A 174 -5.81 23.06 -1.13
C ALA A 174 -6.47 22.04 -2.05
N CYS A 175 -5.88 21.74 -3.20
CA CYS A 175 -6.38 20.71 -4.11
C CYS A 175 -5.38 19.54 -4.14
N THR A 176 -5.74 18.36 -3.64
CA THR A 176 -4.92 17.17 -3.84
C THR A 176 -5.07 16.67 -5.27
N VAL A 177 -3.97 16.24 -5.86
CA VAL A 177 -3.94 15.52 -7.13
C VAL A 177 -3.16 14.24 -6.88
N GLY A 178 -3.84 13.09 -6.97
CA GLY A 178 -3.27 11.79 -6.66
C GLY A 178 -3.42 10.81 -7.83
N ALA A 179 -2.39 10.01 -8.08
CA ALA A 179 -2.44 8.92 -9.06
C ALA A 179 -2.36 7.57 -8.37
N VAL A 180 -3.08 6.60 -8.94
CA VAL A 180 -2.98 5.18 -8.57
C VAL A 180 -2.69 4.39 -9.83
N LEU A 181 -1.73 3.48 -9.76
CA LEU A 181 -1.39 2.54 -10.82
C LEU A 181 -1.45 1.12 -10.27
N VAL A 182 -2.27 0.28 -10.92
CA VAL A 182 -2.43 -1.15 -10.59
C VAL A 182 -1.80 -1.97 -11.71
N THR A 183 -0.94 -2.92 -11.34
CA THR A 183 -0.24 -3.82 -12.26
C THR A 183 -0.52 -5.27 -11.91
N ASP A 184 -1.01 -6.08 -12.86
CA ASP A 184 -1.06 -7.54 -12.71
C ASP A 184 0.33 -8.12 -12.96
N LEU A 185 0.95 -8.71 -11.93
CA LEU A 185 2.31 -9.24 -12.01
C LEU A 185 2.43 -10.49 -12.88
N ARG A 186 1.32 -11.16 -13.19
CA ARG A 186 1.30 -12.36 -14.03
C ARG A 186 1.27 -12.01 -15.51
N THR A 187 0.49 -11.00 -15.88
CA THR A 187 0.30 -10.61 -17.29
C THR A 187 1.17 -9.42 -17.69
N GLY A 188 1.63 -8.64 -16.71
CA GLY A 188 2.30 -7.36 -16.93
C GLY A 188 1.35 -6.23 -17.32
N PHE A 189 0.04 -6.50 -17.42
CA PHE A 189 -0.95 -5.48 -17.74
C PHE A 189 -1.05 -4.45 -16.61
N ARG A 190 -1.13 -3.17 -16.98
CA ARG A 190 -1.20 -2.06 -16.04
C ARG A 190 -2.34 -1.13 -16.40
N LYS A 191 -3.01 -0.58 -15.39
CA LYS A 191 -3.99 0.49 -15.55
C LYS A 191 -3.82 1.52 -14.44
N GLY A 192 -3.72 2.78 -14.84
CA GLY A 192 -3.60 3.92 -13.93
C GLY A 192 -4.75 4.90 -14.07
N GLY A 193 -4.98 5.69 -13.04
CA GLY A 193 -5.91 6.81 -13.05
C GLY A 193 -5.49 7.90 -12.08
N VAL A 194 -6.11 9.07 -12.23
CA VAL A 194 -5.89 10.25 -11.38
C VAL A 194 -7.19 10.64 -10.72
N ASP A 195 -7.11 11.03 -9.45
CA ASP A 195 -8.21 11.57 -8.65
C ASP A 195 -7.81 12.94 -8.07
N LYS A 196 -8.81 13.76 -7.76
CA LYS A 196 -8.63 15.08 -7.17
C LYS A 196 -9.65 15.33 -6.07
N ALA A 197 -9.21 15.98 -5.01
CA ALA A 197 -10.09 16.51 -3.98
C ALA A 197 -9.68 17.93 -3.60
N GLU A 198 -10.64 18.76 -3.22
CA GLU A 198 -10.42 20.13 -2.76
C GLU A 198 -10.85 20.25 -1.31
N VAL A 199 -10.04 20.97 -0.53
CA VAL A 199 -10.28 21.21 0.89
C VAL A 199 -10.28 22.71 1.14
N TYR A 200 -11.36 23.17 1.73
CA TYR A 200 -11.61 24.56 2.09
C TYR A 200 -11.45 24.68 3.60
N PHE A 201 -10.66 25.64 4.06
CA PHE A 201 -10.38 25.85 5.47
C PHE A 201 -10.87 27.22 5.93
N HIS A 202 -11.33 27.28 7.17
CA HIS A 202 -11.31 28.52 7.92
C HIS A 202 -9.86 29.01 8.15
N PRO A 203 -9.64 30.30 8.48
CA PRO A 203 -8.31 30.79 8.80
C PRO A 203 -7.61 29.94 9.86
N ILE A 204 -6.41 29.43 9.54
CA ILE A 204 -5.67 28.52 10.42
C ILE A 204 -4.90 29.35 11.46
N PRO A 205 -5.16 29.17 12.76
CA PRO A 205 -4.45 29.94 13.79
C PRO A 205 -2.94 29.67 13.75
N PRO A 206 -2.08 30.70 13.91
CA PRO A 206 -0.62 30.51 13.90
C PRO A 206 -0.13 29.47 14.92
N GLN A 207 -0.81 29.36 16.06
CA GLN A 207 -0.48 28.39 17.11
C GLN A 207 -0.68 26.94 16.63
N VAL A 208 -1.72 26.68 15.82
CA VAL A 208 -1.96 25.36 15.21
C VAL A 208 -0.83 25.04 14.23
N VAL A 209 -0.41 26.02 13.41
CA VAL A 209 0.69 25.84 12.46
C VAL A 209 1.99 25.44 13.18
N GLU A 210 2.36 26.14 14.25
CA GLU A 210 3.57 25.81 15.01
C GLU A 210 3.48 24.44 15.69
N GLN A 211 2.31 24.08 16.24
CA GLN A 211 2.10 22.76 16.85
C GLN A 211 2.28 21.62 15.84
N LEU A 212 1.68 21.73 14.65
CA LEU A 212 1.81 20.74 13.58
C LEU A 212 3.26 20.58 13.10
N ILE A 213 4.00 21.69 13.02
CA ILE A 213 5.43 21.67 12.65
C ILE A 213 6.27 21.01 13.75
N GLN A 214 5.96 21.31 15.02
CA GLN A 214 6.66 20.72 16.17
C GLN A 214 6.43 19.22 16.27
N GLU A 215 5.22 18.74 15.98
CA GLU A 215 4.88 17.31 15.91
C GLU A 215 5.59 16.60 14.74
N GLY A 216 5.82 17.31 13.64
CA GLY A 216 6.62 16.84 12.50
C GLY A 216 5.88 15.96 11.49
N SER A 217 4.64 15.55 11.77
CA SER A 217 3.80 14.76 10.85
C SER A 217 3.63 15.43 9.47
N VAL A 218 3.65 16.77 9.44
CA VAL A 218 3.53 17.57 8.21
C VAL A 218 4.63 17.30 7.18
N PHE A 219 5.83 16.87 7.61
CA PHE A 219 6.95 16.57 6.70
C PHE A 219 6.77 15.27 5.93
N TRP A 220 5.78 14.46 6.31
CA TRP A 220 5.47 13.19 5.65
C TRP A 220 4.23 13.27 4.75
N ALA A 221 3.52 14.40 4.75
CA ALA A 221 2.32 14.64 3.97
C ALA A 221 2.56 15.63 2.82
N ALA A 222 1.98 15.35 1.65
CA ALA A 222 2.05 16.27 0.51
C ALA A 222 1.45 17.64 0.90
N GLY A 223 2.17 18.72 0.63
CA GLY A 223 1.78 20.07 1.03
C GLY A 223 1.67 20.28 2.55
N GLY A 224 2.10 19.34 3.41
CA GLY A 224 1.82 19.40 4.84
C GLY A 224 0.33 19.33 5.20
N LEU A 225 -0.50 18.82 4.28
CA LEU A 225 -1.95 18.76 4.43
C LEU A 225 -2.36 17.52 5.25
N LEU A 226 -2.96 17.74 6.42
CA LEU A 226 -3.37 16.69 7.37
C LEU A 226 -4.82 16.90 7.81
N VAL A 227 -5.78 16.67 6.91
CA VAL A 227 -7.20 16.96 7.14
C VAL A 227 -7.83 16.17 8.29
N GLU A 228 -7.28 14.99 8.58
CA GLU A 228 -7.70 14.09 9.65
C GLU A 228 -7.14 14.48 11.01
N HIS A 229 -6.16 15.39 11.06
CA HIS A 229 -5.48 15.74 12.31
C HIS A 229 -6.45 16.44 13.27
N PRO A 230 -6.46 16.12 14.58
CA PRO A 230 -7.39 16.73 15.54
C PRO A 230 -7.34 18.26 15.63
N LEU A 231 -6.18 18.86 15.32
CA LEU A 231 -6.03 20.33 15.27
C LEU A 231 -6.52 20.96 13.96
N VAL A 232 -6.62 20.17 12.89
CA VAL A 232 -6.93 20.64 11.53
C VAL A 232 -8.37 20.31 11.15
N SER A 233 -8.88 19.14 11.53
CA SER A 233 -10.23 18.70 11.19
C SER A 233 -11.34 19.67 11.61
N PRO A 234 -11.27 20.38 12.76
CA PRO A 234 -12.28 21.39 13.11
C PRO A 234 -12.21 22.66 12.26
N LEU A 235 -11.11 22.85 11.52
CA LEU A 235 -10.88 24.02 10.66
C LEU A 235 -11.30 23.76 9.21
N VAL A 236 -11.66 22.51 8.85
CA VAL A 236 -12.16 22.17 7.52
C VAL A 236 -13.59 22.70 7.39
N GLU A 237 -13.77 23.70 6.53
CA GLU A 237 -15.07 24.32 6.23
C GLU A 237 -15.88 23.44 5.27
N ALA A 238 -15.24 22.96 4.21
CA ALA A 238 -15.87 22.12 3.20
C ALA A 238 -14.84 21.24 2.48
N MET A 239 -15.32 20.16 1.88
CA MET A 239 -14.53 19.27 1.05
C MET A 239 -15.30 18.90 -0.22
N VAL A 240 -14.65 19.00 -1.37
CA VAL A 240 -15.15 18.47 -2.64
C VAL A 240 -14.30 17.25 -3.00
N GLY A 241 -14.91 16.08 -3.09
CA GLY A 241 -14.20 14.80 -3.19
C GLY A 241 -14.35 13.97 -1.90
N THR A 242 -13.51 12.96 -1.72
CA THR A 242 -13.56 12.06 -0.55
C THR A 242 -12.34 12.21 0.34
N LEU A 243 -12.50 11.88 1.62
CA LEU A 243 -11.40 11.89 2.59
C LEU A 243 -10.25 10.97 2.17
N ASP A 244 -10.54 9.77 1.67
CA ASP A 244 -9.53 8.83 1.16
C ASP A 244 -8.75 9.36 -0.05
N SER A 245 -9.37 10.22 -0.86
CA SER A 245 -8.71 10.93 -1.97
C SER A 245 -7.75 11.99 -1.46
N VAL A 246 -8.12 12.74 -0.41
CA VAL A 246 -7.19 13.68 0.24
C VAL A 246 -6.03 12.95 0.92
N MET A 247 -6.32 11.80 1.52
CA MET A 247 -5.37 10.97 2.26
C MET A 247 -4.43 10.13 1.36
N GLY A 248 -4.60 10.20 0.03
CA GLY A 248 -3.63 9.66 -0.92
C GLY A 248 -3.87 8.25 -1.43
N LEU A 249 -5.05 7.67 -1.22
CA LEU A 249 -5.48 6.45 -1.91
C LEU A 249 -7.00 6.48 -2.16
N PRO A 250 -7.48 7.05 -3.27
CA PRO A 250 -8.91 7.16 -3.58
C PRO A 250 -9.53 5.76 -3.73
N LYS A 251 -10.43 5.37 -2.80
CA LYS A 251 -10.99 4.03 -2.69
C LYS A 251 -11.77 3.64 -3.94
N ALA A 252 -12.64 4.52 -4.42
CA ALA A 252 -13.48 4.26 -5.59
C ALA A 252 -12.64 4.04 -6.86
N LEU A 253 -11.65 4.93 -7.10
CA LEU A 253 -10.72 4.78 -8.21
C LEU A 253 -9.88 3.51 -8.08
N THR A 254 -9.34 3.25 -6.89
CA THR A 254 -8.51 2.07 -6.63
C THR A 254 -9.28 0.77 -6.88
N SER A 255 -10.52 0.66 -6.39
CA SER A 255 -11.38 -0.50 -6.66
C SER A 255 -11.66 -0.67 -8.16
N SER A 256 -12.02 0.41 -8.86
CA SER A 256 -12.28 0.36 -10.31
C SER A 256 -11.05 -0.14 -11.09
N LEU A 257 -9.85 0.36 -10.75
CA LEU A 257 -8.62 -0.05 -11.42
C LEU A 257 -8.27 -1.53 -11.14
N ILE A 258 -8.53 -2.02 -9.93
CA ILE A 258 -8.36 -3.43 -9.60
C ILE A 258 -9.30 -4.29 -10.47
N ASP A 259 -10.58 -3.94 -10.55
CA ASP A 259 -11.56 -4.69 -11.35
C ASP A 259 -11.22 -4.70 -12.84
N ASP A 260 -10.80 -3.55 -13.37
CA ASP A 260 -10.35 -3.41 -14.75
C ASP A 260 -9.14 -4.30 -15.07
N VAL A 261 -8.15 -4.33 -14.18
CA VAL A 261 -6.94 -5.15 -14.37
C VAL A 261 -7.28 -6.64 -14.28
N LEU A 262 -8.14 -7.05 -13.34
CA LEU A 262 -8.55 -8.44 -13.20
C LEU A 262 -9.42 -8.92 -14.37
N SER A 263 -10.30 -8.06 -14.90
CA SER A 263 -11.14 -8.38 -16.06
C SER A 263 -10.34 -8.47 -17.37
N HIS A 264 -9.27 -7.69 -17.52
CA HIS A 264 -8.36 -7.81 -18.67
C HIS A 264 -7.65 -9.19 -18.72
N SER A 265 -7.27 -9.71 -17.56
CA SER A 265 -6.60 -11.01 -17.45
C SER A 265 -7.52 -12.22 -17.73
N SER A 266 -8.84 -12.06 -17.59
CA SER A 266 -9.81 -13.12 -17.91
C SER A 266 -10.22 -13.16 -19.39
N SER A 267 -10.14 -12.03 -20.10
CA SER A 267 -10.40 -11.96 -21.54
C SER A 267 -9.21 -12.42 -22.38
N SER A 268 -7.98 -12.11 -21.95
CA SER A 268 -6.75 -12.53 -22.66
C SER A 268 -6.50 -14.05 -22.63
N SER A 269 -6.92 -14.75 -21.57
CA SER A 269 -6.78 -16.21 -21.46
C SER A 269 -7.72 -16.99 -22.40
N ARG A 270 -8.82 -16.38 -22.86
CA ARG A 270 -9.79 -16.99 -23.78
C ARG A 270 -9.37 -16.90 -25.26
N SER A 271 -8.41 -16.05 -25.61
CA SER A 271 -8.00 -15.85 -27.01
C SER A 271 -6.94 -16.84 -27.51
N SER A 272 -6.28 -17.60 -26.62
CA SER A 272 -5.24 -18.58 -27.00
C SER A 272 -5.76 -19.96 -27.45
N ALA A 273 -7.08 -20.17 -27.57
CA ALA A 273 -7.68 -21.50 -27.82
C ALA A 273 -8.26 -21.71 -29.23
N CYS A 274 -7.80 -20.97 -30.24
CA CYS A 274 -8.18 -21.24 -31.64
C CYS A 274 -6.95 -21.30 -32.55
N LEU A 275 -6.27 -22.44 -32.56
CA LEU A 275 -5.46 -22.83 -33.72
C LEU A 275 -6.41 -23.46 -34.75
N PRO A 276 -6.46 -22.98 -36.00
CA PRO A 276 -7.24 -23.63 -37.03
C PRO A 276 -6.60 -24.99 -37.35
N VAL A 277 -7.37 -26.06 -37.15
CA VAL A 277 -7.05 -27.39 -37.66
C VAL A 277 -7.08 -27.30 -39.18
N CYS A 278 -5.89 -27.35 -39.80
CA CYS A 278 -5.75 -27.40 -41.24
C CYS A 278 -6.30 -28.75 -41.75
N PRO A 279 -7.28 -28.78 -42.67
CA PRO A 279 -7.79 -30.03 -43.22
C PRO A 279 -6.74 -30.61 -44.18
N LYS A 280 -6.22 -31.80 -43.88
CA LYS A 280 -5.41 -32.57 -44.81
C LYS A 280 -6.27 -33.01 -45.99
N ARG A 281 -5.86 -32.66 -47.20
CA ARG A 281 -6.25 -33.34 -48.43
C ARG A 281 -5.18 -34.35 -48.80
#